data_AF-A0A0C4EFU1-F1
#
_entry.id   AF-A0A0C4EFU1-F1
#
_cell.length_a   1.000
_cell.length_b   1.000
_cell.length_c   1.000
_cell.angle_alpha   90.00
_cell.angle_beta   90.00
_cell.angle_gamma   90.00
#
_symmetry.space_group_name_H-M   'P 1'
#
loop_
_entity.id
_entity.type
_entity.pdbx_description
1 polymer ?
#
loop_
_entity_poly.entity_id
_entity_poly.type
_entity_poly.pdbx_seq_one_letter_code
_entity_poly.pdbx_strand_id
1 'polypeptide(L)'
;MRPDAPVVQLGSALRVLVADCLPTPFLYAPPVVAAAAAAAAASAATATATTTVRAFAGSGTGNGDSFMRTAALRTVAALARFGAKPSAAALTAVAGPGGELQRSAGERWGVRGEGEGGIIGIEVALVRDAEGRTLEVRSEIAHDHNCGGMYRAWIDDQGKARYQVFKDVPGVGGYEAEGAAEDVRRWSWEKTIL
;
A
#
# COMPACT_ATOMS: atom_id res chain seq x y z
N MET A 1 -56.05 21.32 9.05
CA MET A 1 -55.34 20.44 10.01
C MET A 1 -54.44 19.52 9.20
N ARG A 2 -53.11 19.62 9.37
CA ARG A 2 -52.09 18.88 8.60
C ARG A 2 -51.87 17.48 9.23
N PRO A 3 -51.52 16.46 8.42
CA PRO A 3 -51.26 15.11 8.93
C PRO A 3 -49.89 15.01 9.63
N ASP A 4 -49.83 14.15 10.64
CA ASP A 4 -48.64 13.83 11.44
C ASP A 4 -47.53 13.24 10.57
N ALA A 5 -46.32 13.82 10.65
CA ALA A 5 -45.12 13.24 10.04
C ALA A 5 -44.54 12.13 10.94
N PRO A 6 -43.96 11.05 10.39
CA PRO A 6 -43.36 9.99 11.20
C PRO A 6 -42.10 10.50 11.89
N VAL A 7 -42.10 10.46 13.23
CA VAL A 7 -40.89 10.61 14.04
C VAL A 7 -39.97 9.44 13.74
N VAL A 8 -38.82 9.71 13.12
CA VAL A 8 -37.75 8.72 12.96
C VAL A 8 -37.15 8.47 14.34
N GLN A 9 -37.47 7.32 14.96
CA GLN A 9 -36.79 6.89 16.17
C GLN A 9 -35.36 6.46 15.82
N LEU A 10 -34.40 7.33 16.10
CA LEU A 10 -32.99 7.01 16.05
C LEU A 10 -32.68 6.00 17.17
N GLY A 11 -32.59 4.73 16.81
CA GLY A 11 -32.42 3.61 17.73
C GLY A 11 -31.08 3.62 18.48
N SER A 12 -30.97 2.70 19.45
CA SER A 12 -29.80 2.50 20.32
C SER A 12 -28.47 2.35 19.55
N ALA A 13 -28.50 1.81 18.33
CA ALA A 13 -27.31 1.67 17.50
C ALA A 13 -26.62 3.02 17.17
N LEU A 14 -27.39 4.10 16.94
CA LEU A 14 -26.79 5.42 16.71
C LEU A 14 -26.19 5.99 18.00
N ARG A 15 -26.78 5.68 19.16
CA ARG A 15 -26.25 6.09 20.46
C ARG A 15 -24.92 5.40 20.77
N VAL A 16 -24.79 4.12 20.41
CA VAL A 16 -23.53 3.38 20.55
C VAL A 16 -22.46 3.97 19.63
N LEU A 17 -22.79 4.26 18.37
CA LEU A 17 -21.85 4.89 17.44
C LEU A 17 -21.38 6.27 17.90
N VAL A 18 -22.28 7.08 18.48
CA VAL A 18 -21.94 8.40 19.03
C VAL A 18 -21.13 8.27 20.32
N ALA A 19 -21.39 7.26 21.16
CA ALA A 19 -20.62 6.98 22.37
C ALA A 19 -19.19 6.51 22.08
N ASP A 20 -18.99 5.74 21.00
CA ASP A 20 -17.67 5.28 20.58
C ASP A 20 -16.82 6.37 19.91
N CYS A 21 -17.47 7.43 19.39
CA CYS A 21 -16.81 8.53 18.68
C CYS A 21 -16.63 9.80 19.52
N LEU A 22 -17.15 9.87 20.74
CA LEU A 22 -17.00 11.02 21.63
C LEU A 22 -16.24 10.63 22.90
N PRO A 23 -15.20 11.37 23.30
CA PRO A 23 -14.55 11.14 24.59
C PRO A 23 -15.59 11.30 25.70
N THR A 24 -15.78 10.25 26.50
CA THR A 24 -16.77 10.20 27.59
C THR A 24 -16.58 11.38 28.54
N PRO A 25 -17.53 12.35 28.64
CA PRO A 25 -17.31 13.59 29.38
C PRO A 25 -17.59 13.49 30.90
N PHE A 26 -17.75 12.28 31.46
CA PHE A 26 -18.24 12.09 32.84
C PHE A 26 -17.34 11.26 33.76
N LEU A 27 -16.01 11.38 33.63
CA LEU A 27 -15.12 11.03 34.74
C LEU A 27 -14.46 12.31 35.25
N TYR A 28 -15.03 12.86 36.33
CA TYR A 28 -14.32 13.85 37.15
C TYR A 28 -13.06 13.18 37.70
N ALA A 29 -11.95 13.35 37.01
CA ALA A 29 -10.63 13.00 37.52
C ALA A 29 -10.16 14.16 38.42
N PRO A 30 -9.75 13.90 39.67
CA PRO A 30 -9.19 14.95 40.51
C PRO A 30 -7.99 15.59 39.80
N PRO A 31 -7.75 16.90 39.98
CA PRO A 31 -6.81 17.67 39.15
C PRO A 31 -5.39 17.11 39.13
N VAL A 32 -4.98 16.39 40.18
CA VAL A 32 -3.68 15.70 40.27
C VAL A 32 -3.60 14.45 39.38
N VAL A 33 -4.70 13.71 39.20
CA VAL A 33 -4.78 12.54 38.32
C VAL A 33 -5.00 12.99 36.87
N ALA A 34 -5.77 14.06 36.65
CA ALA A 34 -5.88 14.68 35.33
C ALA A 34 -4.55 15.27 34.86
N ALA A 35 -3.79 15.92 35.74
CA ALA A 35 -2.45 16.41 35.44
C ALA A 35 -1.44 15.26 35.23
N ALA A 36 -1.54 14.17 36.00
CA ALA A 36 -0.69 13.00 35.81
C ALA A 36 -1.04 12.22 34.52
N ALA A 37 -2.32 12.14 34.14
CA ALA A 37 -2.76 11.54 32.88
C ALA A 37 -2.42 12.42 31.68
N ALA A 38 -2.54 13.74 31.81
CA ALA A 38 -2.09 14.71 30.81
C ALA A 38 -0.56 14.72 30.70
N ALA A 39 0.17 14.57 31.81
CA ALA A 39 1.63 14.43 31.82
C ALA A 39 2.07 13.06 31.31
N ALA A 40 1.29 11.99 31.52
CA ALA A 40 1.55 10.67 30.95
C ALA A 40 1.27 10.66 29.45
N ALA A 41 0.18 11.28 28.99
CA ALA A 41 -0.13 11.49 27.58
C ALA A 41 0.86 12.43 26.90
N ALA A 42 1.31 13.48 27.61
CA ALA A 42 2.37 14.37 27.14
C ALA A 42 3.73 13.67 27.16
N SER A 43 4.04 12.81 28.13
CA SER A 43 5.28 12.02 28.15
C SER A 43 5.28 10.92 27.10
N ALA A 44 4.12 10.34 26.79
CA ALA A 44 3.91 9.44 25.67
C ALA A 44 4.02 10.18 24.32
N ALA A 45 3.63 11.45 24.26
CA ALA A 45 3.89 12.35 23.13
C ALA A 45 5.35 12.87 23.08
N THR A 46 6.06 12.86 24.21
CA THR A 46 7.48 13.25 24.35
C THR A 46 8.43 12.11 23.96
N ALA A 47 7.91 10.88 23.80
CA ALA A 47 8.58 9.85 23.02
C ALA A 47 8.52 10.23 21.53
N THR A 48 9.38 11.18 21.13
CA THR A 48 9.70 11.62 19.76
C THR A 48 8.67 11.18 18.71
N ALA A 49 7.44 11.72 18.79
CA ALA A 49 6.35 11.22 17.96
C ALA A 49 6.64 11.50 16.49
N THR A 50 7.02 10.48 15.73
CA THR A 50 7.28 10.60 14.30
C THR A 50 6.03 10.29 13.49
N THR A 51 5.75 11.08 12.46
CA THR A 51 4.69 10.81 11.48
C THR A 51 5.31 10.34 10.17
N THR A 52 4.70 9.34 9.52
CA THR A 52 5.12 8.89 8.18
C THR A 52 4.04 9.22 7.17
N VAL A 53 4.39 9.99 6.14
CA VAL A 53 3.55 10.20 4.96
C VAL A 53 4.08 9.34 3.81
N ARG A 54 3.19 8.60 3.15
CA ARG A 54 3.53 7.72 2.02
C ARG A 54 2.80 8.17 0.77
N ALA A 55 3.51 8.16 -0.35
CA ALA A 55 2.96 8.29 -1.70
C ALA A 55 3.35 7.04 -2.49
N PHE A 56 2.41 6.52 -3.26
CA PHE A 56 2.64 5.36 -4.11
C PHE A 56 2.16 5.66 -5.52
N ALA A 57 3.04 5.47 -6.50
CA ALA A 57 2.70 5.46 -7.91
C ALA A 57 2.83 4.02 -8.40
N GLY A 58 1.83 3.52 -9.12
CA GLY A 58 1.83 2.15 -9.62
C GLY A 58 1.32 2.04 -11.04
N SER A 59 1.69 0.95 -11.70
CA SER A 59 1.15 0.51 -12.98
C SER A 59 0.80 -0.97 -12.88
N GLY A 60 -0.40 -1.33 -13.29
CA GLY A 60 -0.93 -2.67 -13.24
C GLY A 60 -1.10 -3.28 -14.62
N THR A 61 -0.88 -4.59 -14.73
CA THR A 61 -1.15 -5.37 -15.94
C THR A 61 -1.80 -6.70 -15.57
N GLY A 62 -2.65 -7.24 -16.45
CA GLY A 62 -3.37 -8.50 -16.22
C GLY A 62 -4.83 -8.43 -16.66
N ASN A 63 -5.68 -9.22 -16.00
CA ASN A 63 -7.11 -9.25 -16.25
C ASN A 63 -7.79 -7.93 -15.82
N GLY A 64 -8.15 -7.09 -16.78
CA GLY A 64 -8.70 -5.75 -16.53
C GLY A 64 -9.95 -5.73 -15.64
N ASP A 65 -10.86 -6.68 -15.83
CA ASP A 65 -12.07 -6.80 -15.01
C ASP A 65 -11.75 -7.01 -13.53
N SER A 66 -10.73 -7.82 -13.22
CA SER A 66 -10.27 -8.06 -11.85
C SER A 66 -9.63 -6.81 -11.24
N PHE A 67 -8.86 -6.06 -12.02
CA PHE A 67 -8.28 -4.78 -11.60
C PHE A 67 -9.36 -3.75 -11.27
N MET A 68 -10.42 -3.67 -12.08
CA MET A 68 -11.54 -2.75 -11.85
C MET A 68 -12.39 -3.18 -10.65
N ARG A 69 -12.72 -4.48 -10.54
CA ARG A 69 -13.53 -5.04 -9.45
C ARG A 69 -12.90 -4.79 -8.07
N THR A 70 -11.57 -4.87 -7.99
CA THR A 70 -10.82 -4.70 -6.73
C THR A 70 -10.30 -3.28 -6.51
N ALA A 71 -10.45 -2.39 -7.51
CA ALA A 71 -9.75 -1.10 -7.56
C ALA A 71 -8.25 -1.26 -7.22
N ALA A 72 -7.57 -2.22 -7.83
CA ALA A 72 -6.32 -2.81 -7.34
C ALA A 72 -5.27 -1.80 -6.88
N LEU A 73 -4.89 -0.84 -7.73
CA LEU A 73 -3.87 0.17 -7.39
C LEU A 73 -4.29 1.06 -6.21
N ARG A 74 -5.56 1.49 -6.19
CA ARG A 74 -6.12 2.26 -5.07
C ARG A 74 -6.10 1.44 -3.79
N THR A 75 -6.39 0.15 -3.88
CA THR A 75 -6.37 -0.78 -2.74
C THR A 75 -4.95 -0.96 -2.19
N VAL A 76 -3.92 -1.06 -3.04
CA VAL A 76 -2.51 -1.03 -2.61
C VAL A 76 -2.21 0.26 -1.81
N ALA A 77 -2.53 1.42 -2.39
CA ALA A 77 -2.28 2.71 -1.73
C ALA A 77 -3.07 2.85 -0.41
N ALA A 78 -4.31 2.36 -0.35
CA ALA A 78 -5.13 2.38 0.85
C ALA A 78 -4.57 1.48 1.95
N LEU A 79 -4.11 0.26 1.60
CA LEU A 79 -3.48 -0.65 2.55
C LEU A 79 -2.16 -0.09 3.10
N ALA A 80 -1.34 0.54 2.24
CA ALA A 80 -0.10 1.17 2.67
C ALA A 80 -0.37 2.36 3.62
N ARG A 81 -1.30 3.25 3.24
CA ARG A 81 -1.62 4.47 4.00
C ARG A 81 -2.35 4.19 5.30
N PHE A 82 -3.43 3.42 5.26
CA PHE A 82 -4.33 3.23 6.40
C PHE A 82 -3.99 1.98 7.22
N GLY A 83 -3.32 0.99 6.63
CA GLY A 83 -2.81 -0.17 7.33
C GLY A 83 -1.41 0.02 7.94
N ALA A 84 -0.80 1.20 7.74
CA ALA A 84 0.57 1.51 8.15
C ALA A 84 1.63 0.49 7.68
N LYS A 85 1.39 -0.14 6.51
CA LYS A 85 2.30 -1.14 5.93
C LYS A 85 3.21 -0.51 4.87
N PRO A 86 4.43 -1.05 4.65
CA PRO A 86 5.21 -0.73 3.46
C PRO A 86 4.41 -1.03 2.19
N SER A 87 4.61 -0.24 1.12
CA SER A 87 3.85 -0.42 -0.12
C SER A 87 4.16 -1.74 -0.79
N ALA A 88 5.38 -2.28 -0.66
CA ALA A 88 5.73 -3.61 -1.13
C ALA A 88 4.82 -4.69 -0.51
N ALA A 89 4.63 -4.67 0.82
CA ALA A 89 3.74 -5.61 1.50
C ALA A 89 2.27 -5.42 1.12
N ALA A 90 1.82 -4.17 0.95
CA ALA A 90 0.47 -3.85 0.47
C ALA A 90 0.26 -4.34 -0.97
N LEU A 91 1.27 -4.20 -1.83
CA LEU A 91 1.27 -4.65 -3.22
C LEU A 91 1.17 -6.18 -3.27
N THR A 92 2.00 -6.90 -2.52
CA THR A 92 1.91 -8.37 -2.39
C THR A 92 0.52 -8.82 -1.91
N ALA A 93 -0.10 -8.12 -0.96
CA ALA A 93 -1.44 -8.46 -0.49
C ALA A 93 -2.54 -8.32 -1.57
N VAL A 94 -2.28 -7.52 -2.63
CA VAL A 94 -3.22 -7.28 -3.73
C VAL A 94 -2.88 -8.13 -4.96
N ALA A 95 -1.66 -8.03 -5.45
CA ALA A 95 -1.24 -8.62 -6.73
C ALA A 95 -0.32 -9.84 -6.56
N GLY A 96 0.15 -10.13 -5.36
CA GLY A 96 0.94 -11.33 -5.08
C GLY A 96 0.07 -12.61 -5.00
N PRO A 97 0.70 -13.78 -4.80
CA PRO A 97 0.01 -15.07 -4.76
C PRO A 97 -0.96 -15.10 -3.59
N GLY A 98 -2.18 -15.56 -3.86
CA GLY A 98 -3.29 -15.52 -2.92
C GLY A 98 -3.84 -14.13 -2.63
N GLY A 99 -3.34 -13.07 -3.29
CA GLY A 99 -3.75 -11.67 -3.09
C GLY A 99 -5.16 -11.34 -3.58
N GLU A 100 -5.59 -10.09 -3.38
CA GLU A 100 -6.95 -9.63 -3.74
C GLU A 100 -7.34 -9.89 -5.19
N LEU A 101 -6.42 -9.72 -6.15
CA LEU A 101 -6.70 -10.01 -7.55
C LEU A 101 -7.13 -11.47 -7.74
N GLN A 102 -6.36 -12.39 -7.19
CA GLN A 102 -6.65 -13.83 -7.22
C GLN A 102 -7.94 -14.16 -6.46
N ARG A 103 -8.13 -13.62 -5.25
CA ARG A 103 -9.35 -13.84 -4.45
C ARG A 103 -10.61 -13.37 -5.19
N SER A 104 -10.50 -12.29 -5.96
CA SER A 104 -11.63 -11.74 -6.73
C SER A 104 -12.15 -12.68 -7.84
N ALA A 105 -11.35 -13.66 -8.25
CA ALA A 105 -11.75 -14.68 -9.22
C ALA A 105 -12.57 -15.81 -8.56
N GLY A 106 -12.36 -16.10 -7.27
CA GLY A 106 -13.00 -17.21 -6.56
C GLY A 106 -12.76 -18.54 -7.30
N GLU A 107 -13.83 -19.32 -7.51
CA GLU A 107 -13.80 -20.59 -8.26
C GLU A 107 -13.33 -20.47 -9.72
N ARG A 108 -13.24 -19.25 -10.26
CA ARG A 108 -12.79 -19.00 -11.65
C ARG A 108 -11.28 -18.84 -11.77
N TRP A 109 -10.58 -18.75 -10.64
CA TRP A 109 -9.11 -18.69 -10.60
C TRP A 109 -8.49 -19.90 -11.31
N GLY A 110 -7.46 -19.67 -12.14
CA GLY A 110 -6.75 -20.73 -12.86
C GLY A 110 -7.51 -21.39 -14.01
N VAL A 111 -8.73 -20.93 -14.35
CA VAL A 111 -9.52 -21.48 -15.46
C VAL A 111 -9.34 -20.68 -16.76
N ARG A 112 -9.53 -19.36 -16.70
CA ARG A 112 -9.45 -18.46 -17.88
C ARG A 112 -8.59 -17.21 -17.64
N GLY A 113 -7.67 -17.27 -16.66
CA GLY A 113 -6.84 -16.13 -16.28
C GLY A 113 -7.59 -15.01 -15.53
N GLU A 114 -8.79 -15.29 -15.00
CA GLU A 114 -9.45 -14.34 -14.10
C GLU A 114 -8.64 -14.17 -12.81
N GLY A 115 -8.50 -12.94 -12.35
CA GLY A 115 -7.70 -12.59 -11.18
C GLY A 115 -6.19 -12.56 -11.44
N GLU A 116 -5.71 -12.93 -12.62
CA GLU A 116 -4.28 -12.92 -12.93
C GLU A 116 -3.78 -11.51 -13.23
N GLY A 117 -2.61 -11.18 -12.72
CA GLY A 117 -1.93 -9.94 -13.02
C GLY A 117 -0.77 -9.63 -12.10
N GLY A 118 -0.24 -8.43 -12.25
CA GLY A 118 0.85 -7.90 -11.46
C GLY A 118 0.87 -6.38 -11.44
N ILE A 119 1.57 -5.85 -10.46
CA ILE A 119 1.73 -4.41 -10.26
C ILE A 119 3.22 -4.14 -10.11
N ILE A 120 3.69 -3.11 -10.80
CA ILE A 120 4.95 -2.42 -10.49
C ILE A 120 4.61 -1.08 -9.84
N GLY A 121 5.49 -0.56 -8.99
CA GLY A 121 5.29 0.73 -8.39
C GLY A 121 6.53 1.28 -7.69
N ILE A 122 6.43 2.56 -7.36
CA ILE A 122 7.45 3.31 -6.62
C ILE A 122 6.74 3.91 -5.42
N GLU A 123 7.25 3.60 -4.24
CA GLU A 123 6.90 4.29 -3.01
C GLU A 123 7.87 5.43 -2.75
N VAL A 124 7.35 6.55 -2.27
CA VAL A 124 8.12 7.57 -1.55
C VAL A 124 7.52 7.75 -0.17
N ALA A 125 8.34 7.62 0.87
CA ALA A 125 7.91 7.86 2.24
C ALA A 125 8.77 8.93 2.93
N LEU A 126 8.08 9.80 3.66
CA LEU A 126 8.63 10.94 4.39
C LEU A 126 8.35 10.74 5.87
N VAL A 127 9.39 10.66 6.69
CA VAL A 127 9.27 10.62 8.15
C VAL A 127 9.54 12.02 8.70
N ARG A 128 8.64 12.53 9.55
CA ARG A 128 8.76 13.84 10.19
C ARG A 128 8.63 13.71 11.70
N ASP A 129 9.30 14.58 12.45
CA ASP A 129 9.10 14.71 13.89
C ASP A 129 7.82 15.49 14.24
N ALA A 130 7.59 15.69 15.54
CA ALA A 130 6.46 16.44 16.07
C ALA A 130 6.46 17.92 15.64
N GLU A 131 7.64 18.49 15.39
CA GLU A 131 7.82 19.86 14.88
C GLU A 131 7.66 19.96 13.35
N GLY A 132 7.44 18.83 12.67
CA GLY A 132 7.27 18.76 11.23
C GLY A 132 8.56 18.77 10.42
N ARG A 133 9.73 18.66 11.07
CA ARG A 133 11.03 18.56 10.39
C ARG A 133 11.17 17.17 9.78
N THR A 134 11.64 17.11 8.54
CA THR A 134 11.92 15.84 7.85
C THR A 134 13.13 15.17 8.51
N LEU A 135 12.90 13.98 9.07
CA LEU A 135 13.94 13.12 9.62
C LEU A 135 14.50 12.15 8.58
N GLU A 136 13.63 11.66 7.69
CA GLU A 136 13.98 10.63 6.71
C GLU A 136 13.15 10.79 5.43
N VAL A 137 13.79 10.56 4.29
CA VAL A 137 13.13 10.36 3.01
C VAL A 137 13.62 9.03 2.44
N ARG A 138 12.70 8.13 2.14
CA ARG A 138 13.01 6.86 1.47
C ARG A 138 12.19 6.70 0.20
N SER A 139 12.79 6.05 -0.78
CA SER A 139 12.11 5.60 -1.99
C SER A 139 12.32 4.11 -2.12
N GLU A 140 11.30 3.39 -2.60
CA GLU A 140 11.39 1.95 -2.78
C GLU A 140 10.71 1.56 -4.09
N ILE A 141 11.38 0.74 -4.89
CA ILE A 141 10.79 0.11 -6.06
C ILE A 141 10.15 -1.19 -5.61
N ALA A 142 8.86 -1.34 -5.86
CA ALA A 142 8.09 -2.51 -5.47
C ALA A 142 7.43 -3.15 -6.71
N HIS A 143 7.47 -4.46 -6.80
CA HIS A 143 6.75 -5.19 -7.82
C HIS A 143 6.36 -6.59 -7.35
N ASP A 144 5.17 -7.03 -7.71
CA ASP A 144 4.70 -8.38 -7.42
C ASP A 144 3.60 -8.79 -8.41
N HIS A 145 3.41 -10.10 -8.58
CA HIS A 145 2.45 -10.69 -9.51
C HIS A 145 2.00 -12.08 -9.04
N ASN A 146 0.82 -12.52 -9.47
CA ASN A 146 0.27 -13.83 -9.14
C ASN A 146 0.17 -14.76 -10.36
N CYS A 147 0.42 -14.23 -11.55
CA CYS A 147 0.46 -14.98 -12.80
C CYS A 147 1.79 -15.75 -12.94
N GLY A 148 1.88 -16.56 -13.99
CA GLY A 148 3.09 -17.34 -14.28
C GLY A 148 4.36 -16.51 -14.55
N GLY A 149 4.22 -15.22 -14.88
CA GLY A 149 5.34 -14.30 -15.05
C GLY A 149 4.88 -12.89 -15.41
N MET A 150 5.72 -11.89 -15.12
CA MET A 150 5.49 -10.49 -15.44
C MET A 150 6.78 -9.85 -15.93
N TYR A 151 6.86 -9.54 -17.23
CA TYR A 151 7.95 -8.75 -17.78
C TYR A 151 8.02 -7.40 -17.07
N ARG A 152 9.13 -7.18 -16.38
CA ARG A 152 9.39 -5.92 -15.66
C ARG A 152 10.86 -5.60 -15.70
N ALA A 153 11.15 -4.31 -15.67
CA ALA A 153 12.50 -3.78 -15.57
C ALA A 153 12.51 -2.57 -14.63
N TRP A 154 13.65 -2.34 -13.99
CA TRP A 154 13.86 -1.21 -13.10
C TRP A 154 15.34 -0.85 -13.01
N ILE A 155 15.62 0.33 -12.48
CA ILE A 155 16.97 0.73 -12.10
C ILE A 155 17.10 0.53 -10.60
N ASP A 156 18.07 -0.26 -10.16
CA ASP A 156 18.31 -0.48 -8.73
C ASP A 156 19.00 0.73 -8.06
N ASP A 157 19.16 0.66 -6.74
CA ASP A 157 19.77 1.74 -5.96
C ASP A 157 21.26 1.98 -6.30
N GLN A 158 21.89 1.07 -7.07
CA GLN A 158 23.26 1.22 -7.59
C GLN A 158 23.27 1.84 -9.00
N GLY A 159 22.12 2.22 -9.54
CA GLY A 159 21.99 2.77 -10.88
C GLY A 159 22.13 1.73 -11.98
N LYS A 160 21.99 0.43 -11.65
CA LYS A 160 22.06 -0.66 -12.63
C LYS A 160 20.67 -1.05 -13.11
N ALA A 161 20.54 -1.28 -14.41
CA ALA A 161 19.30 -1.82 -14.95
C ALA A 161 19.16 -3.29 -14.59
N ARG A 162 17.94 -3.68 -14.27
CA ARG A 162 17.55 -5.06 -14.06
C ARG A 162 16.29 -5.34 -14.87
N TYR A 163 16.15 -6.57 -15.31
CA TYR A 163 14.87 -7.08 -15.78
C TYR A 163 14.61 -8.45 -15.15
N GLN A 164 13.34 -8.79 -15.02
CA GLN A 164 12.91 -10.07 -14.49
C GLN A 164 11.54 -10.43 -15.09
N VAL A 165 11.27 -11.72 -15.28
CA VAL A 165 9.95 -12.20 -15.74
C VAL A 165 9.33 -13.05 -14.65
N PHE A 166 10.05 -14.06 -14.20
CA PHE A 166 9.54 -15.05 -13.25
C PHE A 166 9.77 -14.60 -11.80
N LYS A 167 9.19 -15.34 -10.86
CA LYS A 167 9.53 -15.23 -9.44
C LYS A 167 10.67 -16.17 -9.14
N ASP A 168 11.67 -15.66 -8.43
CA ASP A 168 12.71 -16.45 -7.75
C ASP A 168 13.47 -17.47 -8.59
N VAL A 169 14.03 -17.06 -9.73
CA VAL A 169 15.02 -17.91 -10.40
C VAL A 169 16.07 -17.11 -11.18
N PRO A 170 17.33 -17.05 -10.70
CA PRO A 170 18.48 -16.89 -11.57
C PRO A 170 18.57 -18.13 -12.49
N GLY A 171 18.44 -17.94 -13.80
CA GLY A 171 18.81 -18.96 -14.79
C GLY A 171 17.83 -20.09 -15.08
N VAL A 172 16.57 -20.04 -14.62
CA VAL A 172 15.58 -21.10 -14.93
C VAL A 172 14.60 -20.68 -16.03
N GLY A 173 14.58 -19.41 -16.42
CA GLY A 173 13.70 -18.88 -17.45
C GLY A 173 14.26 -18.92 -18.88
N GLY A 174 15.30 -19.68 -19.21
CA GLY A 174 15.83 -19.74 -20.60
C GLY A 174 16.34 -18.40 -21.18
N TYR A 175 16.37 -17.33 -20.40
CA TYR A 175 16.93 -16.02 -20.74
C TYR A 175 18.22 -15.81 -19.95
N GLU A 176 19.36 -15.79 -20.64
CA GLU A 176 20.71 -15.79 -20.03
C GLU A 176 20.97 -14.60 -19.07
N ALA A 177 20.24 -13.49 -19.23
CA ALA A 177 20.45 -12.26 -18.46
C ALA A 177 19.36 -11.99 -17.39
N GLU A 178 18.42 -12.92 -17.14
CA GLU A 178 17.30 -12.67 -16.22
C GLU A 178 17.81 -12.40 -14.79
N GLY A 179 17.44 -11.25 -14.23
CA GLY A 179 17.86 -10.79 -12.91
C GLY A 179 19.29 -10.21 -12.86
N ALA A 180 20.04 -10.23 -13.97
CA ALA A 180 21.37 -9.65 -14.05
C ALA A 180 21.32 -8.12 -13.93
N ALA A 181 22.38 -7.56 -13.34
CA ALA A 181 22.56 -6.12 -13.25
C ALA A 181 23.36 -5.63 -14.47
N GLU A 182 22.77 -4.75 -15.27
CA GLU A 182 23.38 -4.19 -16.47
C GLU A 182 23.71 -2.71 -16.31
N ASP A 183 24.78 -2.26 -16.97
CA ASP A 183 25.13 -0.85 -17.04
C ASP A 183 24.51 -0.20 -18.27
N VAL A 184 23.46 0.60 -18.06
CA VAL A 184 22.70 1.28 -19.14
C VAL A 184 23.60 2.17 -20.01
N ARG A 185 24.72 2.68 -19.47
CA ARG A 185 25.66 3.53 -20.22
C ARG A 185 26.38 2.76 -21.34
N ARG A 186 26.36 1.42 -21.29
CA ARG A 186 26.92 0.56 -22.34
C ARG A 186 25.96 0.38 -23.52
N TRP A 187 24.68 0.68 -23.36
CA TRP A 187 23.68 0.51 -24.42
C TRP A 187 23.72 1.62 -25.49
N SER A 188 24.44 2.73 -25.27
CA SER A 188 24.34 3.93 -26.10
C SER A 188 25.23 3.98 -27.36
N TRP A 189 25.73 2.87 -27.90
CA TRP A 189 26.74 2.92 -28.99
C TRP A 189 26.51 2.04 -30.23
N GLU A 190 25.35 1.40 -30.40
CA GLU A 190 25.01 0.68 -31.64
C GLU A 190 23.71 1.22 -32.26
N LYS A 191 23.78 2.43 -32.80
CA LYS A 191 22.96 2.81 -33.95
C LYS A 191 23.90 3.21 -35.09
N THR A 192 24.55 2.21 -35.68
CA THR A 192 25.10 2.37 -37.04
C THR A 192 23.89 2.51 -37.96
N ILE A 193 23.60 3.75 -38.34
CA ILE A 193 22.66 4.09 -39.40
C ILE A 193 23.26 3.50 -40.69
N LEU A 194 22.59 2.49 -41.25
CA LEU A 194 22.70 2.15 -42.68
C LEU A 194 21.66 2.97 -43.45
#